data_AF-A0A800AG39-F1
#
_entry.id   AF-A0A800AG39-F1
#
_cell.length_a   1.000
_cell.length_b   1.000
_cell.length_c   1.000
_cell.angle_alpha   90.00
_cell.angle_beta   90.00
_cell.angle_gamma   90.00
#
_symmetry.space_group_name_H-M   'P 1'
#
loop_
_entity.id
_entity.type
_entity.pdbx_description
1 polymer ?
#
loop_
_entity_poly.entity_id
_entity_poly.type
_entity_poly.pdbx_seq_one_letter_code
_entity_poly.pdbx_strand_id
1 'polypeptide(L)' 'MNYISINTILINFSNIDYINSTIIGTLVGIRDFLRKRSGDLVLCCVSPDIHRTFDLIGASQILRIYDTETDALEGI' A
#
# COMPACT_ATOMS: atom_id res chain seq x y z
N MET A 1 -30.93 -2.87 4.33
CA MET A 1 -29.73 -3.41 5.00
C MET A 1 -28.59 -2.47 4.66
N ASN A 2 -28.08 -1.69 5.61
CA ASN A 2 -26.97 -0.75 5.35
C ASN A 2 -25.66 -1.50 5.48
N TYR A 3 -24.91 -1.62 4.40
CA TYR A 3 -23.56 -2.17 4.41
C TYR A 3 -22.55 -1.02 4.48
N ILE A 4 -21.58 -1.13 5.39
CA ILE A 4 -20.39 -0.27 5.40
C ILE A 4 -19.47 -0.79 4.29
N SER A 5 -19.15 0.06 3.32
CA SER A 5 -18.19 -0.27 2.26
C SER A 5 -16.80 0.19 2.68
N ILE A 6 -15.88 -0.75 2.90
CA ILE A 6 -14.46 -0.45 3.09
C ILE A 6 -13.84 -0.34 1.71
N ASN A 7 -13.47 0.88 1.33
CA ASN A 7 -12.92 1.14 0.01
C ASN A 7 -11.41 1.41 0.07
N THR A 8 -10.90 1.94 1.18
CA THR A 8 -9.46 2.23 1.32
C THR A 8 -8.85 1.39 2.43
N ILE A 9 -7.66 0.86 2.18
CA ILE A 9 -6.86 0.12 3.16
C ILE A 9 -5.52 0.85 3.31
N LEU A 10 -5.18 1.18 4.56
CA LEU A 10 -3.84 1.64 4.95
C LEU A 10 -3.08 0.49 5.61
N ILE A 11 -1.84 0.25 5.18
CA ILE A 11 -0.94 -0.73 5.81
C ILE A 11 0.32 -0.03 6.29
N ASN A 12 0.59 -0.12 7.60
CA ASN A 12 1.82 0.38 8.20
C ASN A 12 2.94 -0.68 8.12
N PHE A 13 4.06 -0.31 7.48
CA PHE A 13 5.21 -1.18 7.23
C PHE A 13 6.32 -1.05 8.30
N SER A 14 6.09 -0.33 9.40
CA SER A 14 7.13 -0.02 10.40
C SER A 14 7.80 -1.24 11.03
N ASN A 15 7.13 -2.40 11.01
CA ASN A 15 7.62 -3.66 11.59
C ASN A 15 7.82 -4.75 10.51
N ILE A 16 8.02 -4.36 9.25
CA ILE A 16 8.28 -5.27 8.15
C ILE A 16 9.76 -5.15 7.77
N ASP A 17 10.50 -6.22 7.99
CA ASP A 17 11.94 -6.27 7.70
C ASP A 17 12.25 -6.82 6.30
N TYR A 18 11.31 -7.55 5.70
CA TYR A 18 11.53 -8.23 4.43
C TYR A 18 10.24 -8.40 3.61
N ILE A 19 10.38 -8.30 2.29
CA ILE A 19 9.34 -8.60 1.31
C ILE A 19 9.87 -9.53 0.22
N ASN A 20 8.96 -10.30 -0.39
CA ASN A 20 9.26 -11.12 -1.56
C ASN A 20 8.29 -10.81 -2.71
N SER A 21 8.51 -11.46 -3.86
CA SER A 21 7.70 -11.27 -5.07
C SER A 21 6.21 -11.55 -4.85
N THR A 22 5.87 -12.54 -4.00
CA THR A 22 4.48 -12.88 -3.68
C THR A 22 3.79 -11.75 -2.93
N ILE A 23 4.43 -11.16 -1.93
CA ILE A 23 3.87 -10.03 -1.16
C ILE A 23 3.63 -8.85 -2.10
N ILE A 24 4.62 -8.51 -2.94
CA ILE A 24 4.50 -7.37 -3.85
C ILE A 24 3.35 -7.59 -4.85
N GLY A 25 3.30 -8.75 -5.51
CA GLY A 25 2.22 -9.07 -6.44
C GLY A 25 0.85 -9.03 -5.77
N THR A 26 0.78 -9.45 -4.50
CA THR A 26 -0.45 -9.39 -3.70
C THR A 26 -0.87 -7.94 -3.43
N LEU A 27 0.04 -7.07 -3.02
CA LEU A 27 -0.25 -5.64 -2.78
C LEU A 27 -0.73 -4.94 -4.04
N VAL A 28 -0.07 -5.18 -5.18
CA VAL A 28 -0.49 -4.64 -6.48
C VAL A 28 -1.89 -5.14 -6.87
N GLY A 29 -2.16 -6.43 -6.70
CA GLY A 29 -3.48 -7.00 -6.98
C GLY A 29 -4.59 -6.44 -6.08
N ILE A 30 -4.31 -6.27 -4.78
CA ILE A 30 -5.24 -5.64 -3.82
C ILE A 30 -5.52 -4.20 -4.22
N ARG A 31 -4.47 -3.43 -4.54
CA ARG A 31 -4.60 -2.04 -4.97
C ARG A 31 -5.52 -1.93 -6.19
N ASP A 32 -5.31 -2.76 -7.21
CA ASP A 32 -6.13 -2.73 -8.43
C ASP A 32 -7.58 -3.14 -8.17
N PHE A 33 -7.79 -4.08 -7.25
CA PHE A 33 -9.12 -4.48 -6.81
C PHE A 33 -9.87 -3.37 -6.07
N LEU A 34 -9.20 -2.65 -5.17
CA LEU A 34 -9.78 -1.52 -4.43
C LEU A 34 -10.05 -0.33 -5.35
N ARG A 35 -9.15 -0.04 -6.28
CA ARG A 35 -9.30 1.05 -7.26
C ARG A 35 -10.55 0.88 -8.14
N LYS A 36 -10.91 -0.34 -8.51
CA LYS A 36 -12.17 -0.66 -9.22
C LYS A 36 -13.43 -0.34 -8.40
N ARG A 37 -13.30 -0.11 -7.09
CA ARG A 37 -14.39 0.17 -6.15
C ARG A 37 -14.31 1.59 -5.58
N SER A 38 -13.67 2.52 -6.31
CA SER A 38 -13.44 3.90 -5.86
C SER A 38 -12.65 3.97 -4.54
N GLY A 39 -11.75 3.01 -4.35
CA GLY A 39 -10.90 2.84 -3.20
C GLY A 39 -9.42 2.92 -3.53
N ASP A 40 -8.56 2.63 -2.56
CA ASP A 40 -7.11 2.50 -2.80
C ASP A 40 -6.42 1.61 -1.76
N LEU A 41 -5.23 1.13 -2.10
CA LEU A 41 -4.28 0.59 -1.14
C LEU A 41 -3.19 1.63 -0.89
N VAL A 42 -3.01 2.01 0.36
CA VAL A 42 -2.01 2.99 0.81
C VAL A 42 -1.05 2.30 1.77
N LEU A 43 0.23 2.57 1.61
CA LEU A 43 1.28 2.09 2.50
C LEU A 43 1.90 3.27 3.25
N CYS A 44 2.39 3.04 4.46
CA CYS A 44 3.20 4.02 5.19
C CYS A 44 4.37 3.37 5.90
N CYS A 45 5.37 4.16 6.31
CA CYS A 45 6.52 3.70 7.10
C CYS A 45 7.32 2.57 6.42
N VAL A 46 7.45 2.62 5.09
CA VAL A 46 8.21 1.63 4.32
C VAL A 46 9.71 1.90 4.51
N SER A 47 10.47 0.88 4.91
CA SER A 47 11.92 1.02 5.08
C SER A 47 12.63 1.30 3.73
N PRO A 48 13.78 1.99 3.72
CA PRO A 48 14.49 2.31 2.49
C PRO A 48 14.84 1.08 1.62
N ASP A 49 15.17 -0.05 2.22
CA ASP A 49 15.51 -1.29 1.51
C ASP A 49 14.29 -1.91 0.82
N ILE A 50 13.13 -1.86 1.47
CA ILE A 50 11.86 -2.30 0.89
C ILE A 50 11.42 -1.34 -0.22
N HIS A 51 11.57 -0.03 -0.01
CA HIS A 51 11.25 0.97 -1.03
C HIS A 51 12.11 0.76 -2.28
N ARG A 52 13.41 0.56 -2.12
CA ARG A 52 14.32 0.23 -3.23
C ARG A 52 13.88 -1.04 -3.96
N THR A 53 13.41 -2.04 -3.23
CA THR A 53 12.88 -3.28 -3.81
C THR A 53 11.63 -2.99 -4.64
N PHE A 54 10.71 -2.14 -4.18
CA PHE A 54 9.57 -1.68 -4.97
C PHE A 54 9.98 -0.90 -6.22
N ASP A 55 10.99 -0.03 -6.12
CA ASP A 55 11.49 0.76 -7.25
C ASP A 55 12.08 -0.13 -8.34
N LEU A 56 12.90 -1.13 -7.96
CA LEU A 56 13.55 -2.06 -8.90
C LEU A 56 12.56 -2.81 -9.79
N ILE A 57 11.36 -3.07 -9.29
CA ILE A 57 10.30 -3.81 -10.00
C ILE A 57 9.18 -2.90 -10.52
N GLY A 58 9.28 -1.58 -10.29
CA GLY A 58 8.29 -0.59 -10.72
C GLY A 58 7.02 -0.51 -9.86
N ALA A 59 6.96 -1.19 -8.71
CA ALA A 59 5.78 -1.19 -7.84
C ALA A 59 5.53 0.19 -7.19
N SER A 60 6.56 1.00 -6.98
CA SER A 60 6.44 2.36 -6.43
C SER A 60 5.68 3.33 -7.36
N GLN A 61 5.57 3.03 -8.66
CA GLN A 61 4.76 3.81 -9.59
C GLN A 61 3.26 3.51 -9.47
N ILE A 62 2.92 2.41 -8.79
CA ILE A 62 1.56 1.87 -8.70
C ILE A 62 0.99 2.09 -7.30
N LEU A 63 1.80 1.82 -6.28
CA LEU A 63 1.45 1.89 -4.87
C LEU A 63 1.60 3.33 -4.36
N ARG A 64 0.60 3.81 -3.61
CA ARG A 64 0.71 5.09 -2.89
C ARG A 64 1.41 4.84 -1.57
N ILE A 65 2.54 5.51 -1.34
CA ILE A 65 3.38 5.33 -0.16
C ILE A 65 3.60 6.69 0.51
N TYR A 66 3.39 6.74 1.83
CA TYR A 66 3.71 7.89 2.68
C TYR A 66 4.86 7.55 3.62
N ASP A 67 5.59 8.57 4.07
CA ASP A 67 6.69 8.39 5.01
C ASP A 67 6.19 7.98 6.41
N THR A 68 5.11 8.60 6.87
CA THR A 68 4.53 8.35 8.20
C THR A 68 3.07 7.92 8.15
N GLU A 69 2.61 7.28 9.23
CA GLU A 69 1.19 6.94 9.39
C GLU A 69 0.30 8.18 9.49
N THR A 70 0.80 9.25 10.12
CA THR A 70 0.07 10.52 10.20
C THR A 70 -0.15 11.12 8.82
N ASP A 71 0.89 11.24 8.00
CA ASP A 71 0.77 11.78 6.64
C ASP A 71 -0.20 10.94 5.79
N ALA A 72 -0.17 9.61 5.98
CA ALA A 72 -1.08 8.71 5.29
C ALA A 72 -2.54 8.93 5.70
N LEU A 73 -2.82 9.08 7.00
CA LEU A 73 -4.17 9.32 7.51
C LEU A 73 -4.72 10.68 7.08
N GLU A 74 -3.87 11.70 6.92
CA GLU A 74 -4.27 13.01 6.41
C GLU A 74 -4.49 13.02 4.88
N GLY A 75 -3.82 12.12 4.16
CA GLY A 75 -3.87 12.04 2.69
C GLY A 75 -4.91 11.08 2.10
N ILE A 76 -5.67 10.36 2.93
CA ILE A 76 -6.72 9.40 2.54
C ILE A 76 -8.10 10.03 2.63
#